data_AF-A0A2S7PJB7-F1
#
_entry.id   AF-A0A2S7PJB7-F1
#
_cell.length_a   1.000
_cell.length_b   1.000
_cell.length_c   1.000
_cell.angle_alpha   90.00
_cell.angle_beta   90.00
_cell.angle_gamma   90.00
#
_symmetry.space_group_name_H-M   'P 1'
#
loop_
_entity.id
_entity.type
_entity.pdbx_description
1 polymer ?
#
loop_
_entity_poly.entity_id
_entity_poly.type
_entity_poly.pdbx_seq_one_letter_code
_entity_poly.pdbx_strand_id
1 'polypeptide(L)'
;MKQSPFFALLLSNALYGKQKDGSYFIDADPELFAHILRYLRRGILPIFYDNATGHNHALYGLLLEEAEYFQLPRLKNWLSEKKYLQAVTTRCWVDELEGKHFSDVRGSDEVGDYSWRWHTNRTYLCPRRIPVHKGNPKACGQLCSEARVEGVTEYEEEEVLKTLVVRKQIIVDHQACVGGRDGDDDTNDD
;
A
#
# COMPACT_ATOMS: atom_id res chain seq x y z
N MET A 1 -10.78 18.30 25.22
CA MET A 1 -9.63 18.47 26.14
C MET A 1 -9.55 17.41 27.26
N LYS A 2 -10.59 16.61 27.55
CA LYS A 2 -10.54 15.53 28.55
C LYS A 2 -9.55 14.38 28.25
N GLN A 3 -8.91 14.37 27.08
CA GLN A 3 -8.03 13.27 26.64
C GLN A 3 -6.57 13.40 27.10
N SER A 4 -6.18 14.51 27.76
CA SER A 4 -4.84 14.73 28.29
C SER A 4 -4.92 15.29 29.71
N PRO A 5 -4.52 14.50 30.73
CA PRO A 5 -4.41 15.01 32.09
C PRO A 5 -3.39 16.16 32.19
N PHE A 6 -2.32 16.13 31.39
CA PHE A 6 -1.34 17.24 31.30
C PHE A 6 -2.02 18.57 30.95
N PHE A 7 -2.77 18.64 29.84
CA PHE A 7 -3.44 19.89 29.45
C PHE A 7 -4.60 20.24 30.37
N ALA A 8 -5.28 19.24 30.93
CA ALA A 8 -6.30 19.49 31.95
C ALA A 8 -5.68 20.20 33.17
N LEU A 9 -4.52 19.75 33.66
CA LEU A 9 -3.79 20.41 34.75
C LEU A 9 -3.27 21.79 34.36
N LEU A 10 -2.62 21.90 33.20
CA LEU A 10 -2.06 23.15 32.68
C LEU A 10 -3.12 24.25 32.54
N LEU A 11 -4.35 23.88 32.14
CA LEU A 11 -5.46 24.81 31.90
C LEU A 11 -6.39 24.99 33.10
N SER A 12 -6.46 24.04 34.04
CA SER A 12 -7.37 24.11 35.20
C SER A 12 -6.80 24.85 36.41
N ASN A 13 -5.46 24.93 36.55
CA ASN A 13 -4.86 25.55 37.73
C ASN A 13 -3.81 26.60 37.38
N ALA A 14 -3.82 27.69 38.16
CA ALA A 14 -2.93 28.85 38.11
C ALA A 14 -1.48 28.54 38.55
N LEU A 15 -0.99 27.33 38.30
CA LEU A 15 0.33 26.87 38.71
C LEU A 15 1.34 27.12 37.58
N TYR A 16 2.10 28.19 37.75
CA TYR A 16 3.47 28.41 37.24
C TYR A 16 3.75 28.39 35.72
N GLY A 17 2.77 28.09 34.87
CA GLY A 17 2.99 28.02 33.41
C GLY A 17 2.60 29.28 32.64
N LYS A 18 1.66 30.09 33.17
CA LYS A 18 1.12 31.25 32.46
C LYS A 18 2.03 32.46 32.67
N GLN A 19 2.65 32.91 31.58
CA GLN A 19 3.51 34.08 31.56
C GLN A 19 2.69 35.37 31.73
N LYS A 20 3.39 36.50 31.95
CA LYS A 20 2.76 37.81 32.16
C LYS A 20 1.89 38.28 30.99
N ASP A 21 2.22 37.85 29.77
CA ASP A 21 1.45 38.14 28.55
C ASP A 21 0.25 37.19 28.35
N GLY A 22 0.09 36.20 29.24
CA GLY A 22 -0.96 35.20 29.18
C GLY A 22 -0.63 33.97 28.33
N SER A 23 0.56 33.87 27.76
CA SER A 23 1.05 32.68 27.07
C SER A 23 1.46 31.57 28.05
N TYR A 24 1.65 30.35 27.55
CA TYR A 24 2.18 29.23 28.32
C TYR A 24 3.53 28.80 27.74
N PHE A 25 4.53 28.64 28.61
CA PHE A 25 5.79 28.02 28.20
C PHE A 25 5.69 26.50 28.28
N ILE A 26 6.02 25.83 27.19
CA ILE A 26 6.11 24.38 27.09
C ILE A 26 7.48 24.09 26.49
N ASP A 27 8.30 23.35 27.22
CA ASP A 27 9.62 22.92 26.76
C ASP A 27 9.49 21.66 25.90
N ALA A 28 8.99 21.84 24.69
CA ALA A 28 8.75 20.77 23.71
C ALA A 28 9.13 21.24 22.30
N ASP A 29 9.38 20.28 21.42
CA ASP A 29 9.66 20.57 20.01
C ASP A 29 8.41 21.19 19.34
N PRO A 30 8.50 22.41 18.79
CA PRO A 30 7.35 23.09 18.23
C PRO A 30 6.79 22.41 16.96
N GLU A 31 7.61 21.71 16.19
CA GLU A 31 7.19 21.00 14.98
C GLU A 31 6.43 19.73 15.34
N LEU A 32 6.93 18.94 16.29
CA LEU A 32 6.23 17.76 16.79
C LEU A 32 4.93 18.15 17.52
N PHE A 33 4.96 19.25 18.27
CA PHE A 33 3.78 19.78 18.96
C PHE A 33 2.64 20.11 18.00
N ALA A 34 2.92 20.54 16.77
CA ALA A 34 1.89 20.79 15.77
C ALA A 34 1.08 19.52 15.46
N HIS A 35 1.70 18.34 15.48
CA HIS A 35 1.00 17.07 15.32
C HIS A 35 0.13 16.73 16.54
N ILE A 36 0.64 16.98 17.74
CA ILE A 36 -0.11 16.84 18.99
C ILE A 36 -1.37 17.70 18.99
N LEU A 37 -1.26 18.98 18.60
CA LEU A 37 -2.40 19.88 18.50
C LEU A 37 -3.42 19.43 17.45
N ARG A 38 -2.97 18.94 16.29
CA ARG A 38 -3.88 18.39 15.26
C ARG A 38 -4.66 17.21 15.80
N TYR A 39 -3.98 16.29 16.50
CA TYR A 39 -4.61 15.16 17.18
C TYR A 39 -5.62 15.63 18.23
N LEU A 40 -5.26 16.56 19.12
CA LEU A 40 -6.16 17.05 20.17
C LEU A 40 -7.41 17.77 19.63
N ARG A 41 -7.29 18.46 18.49
CA ARG A 41 -8.40 19.20 17.86
C ARG A 41 -9.39 18.29 17.13
N ARG A 42 -8.90 17.26 16.47
CA ARG A 42 -9.71 16.42 15.57
C ARG A 42 -9.90 15.00 16.07
N GLY A 43 -9.05 14.51 16.95
CA GLY A 43 -8.99 13.11 17.39
C GLY A 43 -8.64 12.14 16.26
N ILE A 44 -7.96 12.61 15.20
CA ILE A 44 -7.46 11.78 14.07
C ILE A 44 -6.04 11.34 14.42
N LEU A 45 -5.79 10.03 14.39
CA LEU A 45 -4.47 9.44 14.58
C LEU A 45 -3.60 9.66 13.33
N PRO A 46 -2.34 10.08 13.48
CA PRO A 46 -1.51 10.50 12.36
C PRO A 46 -1.02 9.31 11.53
N ILE A 47 -0.98 9.52 10.21
CA ILE A 47 -0.25 8.68 9.25
C ILE A 47 0.81 9.54 8.56
N PHE A 48 2.07 9.11 8.64
CA PHE A 48 3.21 9.67 7.94
C PHE A 48 3.71 8.61 6.96
N TYR A 49 3.08 8.57 5.80
CA TYR A 49 3.35 7.60 4.75
C TYR A 49 3.56 8.31 3.42
N ASP A 50 4.56 7.85 2.69
CA ASP A 50 4.86 8.27 1.33
C ASP A 50 5.01 7.02 0.44
N ASN A 51 4.54 7.08 -0.80
CA ASN A 51 4.54 5.93 -1.70
C ASN A 51 5.96 5.49 -2.10
N ALA A 52 6.94 6.40 -2.09
CA ALA A 52 8.33 6.10 -2.45
C ALA A 52 9.16 5.68 -1.24
N THR A 53 8.99 6.35 -0.09
CA THR A 53 9.84 6.11 1.10
C THR A 53 9.16 5.26 2.18
N GLY A 54 7.87 4.99 2.06
CA GLY A 54 7.09 4.26 3.05
C GLY A 54 6.78 5.08 4.31
N HIS A 55 6.65 4.40 5.44
CA HIS A 55 6.36 5.03 6.73
C HIS A 55 7.58 5.78 7.28
N ASN A 56 7.38 7.01 7.76
CA ASN A 56 8.41 7.75 8.48
C ASN A 56 8.53 7.26 9.94
N HIS A 57 9.21 6.13 10.12
CA HIS A 57 9.40 5.49 11.42
C HIS A 57 10.11 6.37 12.45
N ALA A 58 11.04 7.22 12.01
CA ALA A 58 11.72 8.16 12.91
C ALA A 58 10.73 9.17 13.49
N LEU A 59 9.88 9.78 12.65
CA LEU A 59 8.86 10.73 13.09
C LEU A 59 7.82 10.07 14.01
N TYR A 60 7.42 8.83 13.74
CA TYR A 60 6.54 8.10 14.66
C TYR A 60 7.17 7.88 16.03
N GLY A 61 8.48 7.58 16.08
CA GLY A 61 9.22 7.44 17.34
C GLY A 61 9.31 8.75 18.11
N LEU A 62 9.65 9.85 17.43
CA LEU A 62 9.69 11.17 18.06
C LEU A 62 8.31 11.59 18.59
N LEU A 63 7.25 11.35 17.82
CA LEU A 63 5.88 11.68 18.25
C LEU A 63 5.39 10.78 19.39
N LEU A 64 5.92 9.56 19.54
CA LEU A 64 5.61 8.69 20.65
C LEU A 64 6.08 9.31 21.97
N GLU A 65 7.32 9.81 22.02
CA GLU A 65 7.88 10.50 23.19
C GLU A 65 7.02 11.71 23.58
N GLU A 66 6.60 12.52 22.60
CA GLU A 66 5.68 13.64 22.84
C GLU A 66 4.31 13.18 23.34
N ALA A 67 3.78 12.08 22.80
CA ALA A 67 2.52 11.51 23.27
C ALA A 67 2.61 11.01 24.72
N GLU A 68 3.77 10.52 25.15
CA GLU A 68 4.04 10.17 26.54
C GLU A 68 4.14 11.42 27.43
N TYR A 69 4.93 12.42 27.01
CA TYR A 69 5.10 13.68 27.72
C TYR A 69 3.76 14.39 27.97
N PHE A 70 2.92 14.51 26.93
CA PHE A 70 1.59 15.13 27.01
C PHE A 70 0.50 14.20 27.56
N GLN A 71 0.85 12.97 27.98
CA GLN A 71 -0.06 11.99 28.58
C GLN A 71 -1.29 11.70 27.71
N LEU A 72 -1.05 11.27 26.47
CA LEU A 72 -2.08 10.99 25.47
C LEU A 72 -2.20 9.47 25.24
N PRO A 73 -2.92 8.72 26.09
CA PRO A 73 -2.89 7.26 26.08
C PRO A 73 -3.34 6.64 24.75
N ARG A 74 -4.38 7.19 24.11
CA ARG A 74 -4.84 6.70 22.81
C ARG A 74 -3.82 6.91 21.70
N LEU A 75 -3.16 8.08 21.66
CA LEU A 75 -2.12 8.37 20.67
C LEU A 75 -0.86 7.53 20.96
N LYS A 76 -0.46 7.43 22.23
CA LYS A 76 0.63 6.57 22.68
C LYS A 76 0.42 5.13 22.20
N ASN A 77 -0.73 4.53 22.51
CA ASN A 77 -1.03 3.15 22.13
C ASN A 77 -1.04 2.96 20.61
N TRP A 78 -1.59 3.91 19.85
CA TRP A 78 -1.53 3.89 18.39
C TRP A 78 -0.10 3.82 17.85
N LEU A 79 0.80 4.64 18.41
CA LEU A 79 2.19 4.76 17.98
C LEU A 79 3.03 3.56 18.46
N SER A 80 2.92 3.19 19.74
CA SER A 80 3.69 2.10 20.36
C SER A 80 3.33 0.73 19.80
N GLU A 81 2.04 0.49 19.54
CA GLU A 81 1.55 -0.76 18.93
C GLU A 81 1.67 -0.74 17.39
N LYS A 82 2.21 0.34 16.82
CA LYS A 82 2.40 0.52 15.37
C LYS A 82 1.13 0.29 14.55
N LYS A 83 -0.04 0.67 15.07
CA LYS A 83 -1.34 0.48 14.41
C LYS A 83 -1.44 1.19 13.06
N TYR A 84 -0.61 2.23 12.84
CA TYR A 84 -0.47 2.89 11.55
C TYR A 84 -0.06 1.94 10.41
N LEU A 85 0.59 0.80 10.69
CA LEU A 85 0.94 -0.22 9.70
C LEU A 85 -0.29 -0.96 9.15
N GLN A 86 -1.38 -1.02 9.91
CA GLN A 86 -2.64 -1.64 9.48
C GLN A 86 -3.54 -0.64 8.77
N ALA A 87 -3.33 0.66 9.02
CA ALA A 87 -4.09 1.73 8.41
C ALA A 87 -3.61 2.08 6.98
N VAL A 88 -2.42 1.61 6.59
CA VAL A 88 -1.95 1.66 5.21
C VAL A 88 -1.63 0.25 4.76
N THR A 89 -2.38 -0.25 3.79
CA THR A 89 -2.19 -1.59 3.23
C THR A 89 -1.85 -1.52 1.76
N THR A 90 -1.29 -2.60 1.22
CA THR A 90 -0.96 -2.69 -0.20
C THR A 90 -1.65 -3.91 -0.81
N ARG A 91 -2.49 -3.66 -1.81
CA ARG A 91 -3.05 -4.73 -2.65
C ARG A 91 -2.10 -4.99 -3.80
N CYS A 92 -1.67 -6.24 -3.97
CA CYS A 92 -0.77 -6.63 -5.06
C CYS A 92 -1.48 -7.57 -6.03
N TRP A 93 -1.24 -7.40 -7.33
CA TRP A 93 -1.67 -8.34 -8.36
C TRP A 93 -0.68 -8.38 -9.51
N VAL A 94 -0.83 -9.38 -10.37
CA VAL A 94 0.11 -9.65 -11.47
C VAL A 94 -0.67 -9.80 -12.76
N ASP A 95 -0.23 -9.09 -13.78
CA ASP A 95 -0.72 -9.20 -15.15
C ASP A 95 0.41 -9.71 -16.07
N GLU A 96 0.08 -10.52 -17.08
CA GLU A 96 0.97 -10.81 -18.21
C GLU A 96 0.41 -10.11 -19.45
N LEU A 97 1.21 -9.23 -20.05
CA LEU A 97 0.87 -8.51 -21.28
C LEU A 97 1.71 -9.05 -22.43
N GLU A 98 1.09 -9.24 -23.59
CA GLU A 98 1.77 -9.60 -24.83
C GLU A 98 1.74 -8.41 -25.81
N GLY A 99 2.86 -8.13 -26.47
CA GLY A 99 2.93 -7.11 -27.51
C GLY A 99 4.07 -6.10 -27.34
N LYS A 100 4.23 -5.25 -28.36
CA LYS A 100 5.40 -4.37 -28.52
C LYS A 100 5.23 -2.94 -28.00
N HIS A 101 3.99 -2.50 -27.71
CA HIS A 101 3.71 -1.15 -27.25
C HIS A 101 2.48 -1.14 -26.35
N PHE A 102 2.61 -0.65 -25.13
CA PHE A 102 1.48 -0.40 -24.24
C PHE A 102 1.68 0.93 -23.51
N SER A 103 0.57 1.61 -23.25
CA SER A 103 0.49 2.82 -22.44
C SER A 103 -0.45 2.54 -21.28
N ASP A 104 -0.09 2.97 -20.08
CA ASP A 104 -0.88 2.75 -18.88
C ASP A 104 -1.08 4.08 -18.14
N VAL A 105 -2.30 4.32 -17.65
CA VAL A 105 -2.68 5.49 -16.87
C VAL A 105 -3.20 4.99 -15.54
N ARG A 106 -2.68 5.54 -14.45
CA ARG A 106 -2.91 5.01 -13.10
C ARG A 106 -3.20 6.13 -12.12
N GLY A 107 -3.91 5.76 -11.05
CA GLY A 107 -4.04 6.61 -9.87
C GLY A 107 -2.67 6.87 -9.22
N SER A 108 -2.55 7.96 -8.46
CA SER A 108 -1.32 8.26 -7.73
C SER A 108 -1.00 7.25 -6.62
N ASP A 109 -2.00 6.48 -6.19
CA ASP A 109 -1.94 5.38 -5.24
C ASP A 109 -1.49 4.05 -5.87
N GLU A 110 -1.33 4.00 -7.19
CA GLU A 110 -0.95 2.80 -7.91
C GLU A 110 0.50 2.87 -8.43
N VAL A 111 1.25 1.81 -8.14
CA VAL A 111 2.63 1.60 -8.62
C VAL A 111 2.65 0.30 -9.41
N GLY A 112 3.47 0.22 -10.45
CA GLY A 112 3.71 -1.08 -11.06
C GLY A 112 5.11 -1.23 -11.62
N ASP A 113 5.62 -2.44 -11.40
CA ASP A 113 6.95 -2.88 -11.76
C ASP A 113 6.84 -3.74 -13.03
N TYR A 114 7.66 -3.42 -14.03
CA TYR A 114 7.62 -4.06 -15.33
C TYR A 114 8.86 -4.90 -15.55
N SER A 115 8.67 -6.18 -15.84
CA SER A 115 9.74 -7.10 -16.24
C SER A 115 9.40 -7.70 -17.60
N TRP A 116 10.26 -7.48 -18.59
CA TRP A 116 10.06 -8.05 -19.93
C TRP A 116 10.96 -9.27 -20.17
N ARG A 117 10.45 -10.21 -20.95
CA ARG A 117 11.18 -11.37 -21.45
C ARG A 117 10.80 -11.65 -22.90
N TRP A 118 11.79 -12.00 -23.71
CA TRP A 118 11.55 -12.61 -25.01
C TRP A 118 11.11 -14.06 -24.81
N HIS A 119 10.10 -14.47 -25.56
CA HIS A 119 9.58 -15.82 -25.53
C HIS A 119 9.36 -16.32 -26.95
N THR A 120 9.93 -17.49 -27.26
CA THR A 120 9.74 -18.15 -28.55
C THR A 120 8.50 -19.03 -28.50
N ASN A 121 7.43 -18.58 -29.13
CA ASN A 121 6.25 -19.42 -29.37
C ASN A 121 6.58 -20.42 -30.47
N ARG A 122 6.34 -21.71 -30.21
CA ARG A 122 6.58 -22.78 -31.18
C ARG A 122 5.25 -23.39 -31.62
N THR A 123 4.85 -23.10 -32.84
CA THR A 123 3.60 -23.62 -33.41
C THR A 123 3.90 -24.78 -34.33
N TYR A 124 3.36 -25.97 -34.04
CA TYR A 124 3.56 -27.15 -34.88
C TYR A 124 3.09 -26.91 -36.32
N LEU A 125 3.92 -27.28 -37.28
CA LEU A 125 3.59 -27.28 -38.70
C LEU A 125 3.34 -28.71 -39.18
N CYS A 126 2.15 -28.93 -39.74
CA CYS A 126 1.83 -30.19 -40.39
C CYS A 126 2.81 -30.43 -41.56
N PRO A 127 3.38 -31.65 -41.72
CA PRO A 127 4.27 -31.98 -42.84
C PRO A 127 3.64 -31.72 -44.22
N ARG A 128 2.32 -31.84 -44.31
CA ARG A 128 1.53 -31.54 -45.52
C ARG A 128 1.00 -30.11 -45.60
N ARG A 129 1.40 -29.23 -44.66
CA ARG A 129 0.98 -27.82 -44.56
C ARG A 129 -0.54 -27.61 -44.55
N ILE A 130 -1.29 -28.58 -44.01
CA ILE A 130 -2.76 -28.49 -43.89
C ILE A 130 -3.11 -27.48 -42.78
N PRO A 131 -3.81 -26.37 -43.08
CA PRO A 131 -4.04 -25.29 -42.11
C PRO A 131 -4.77 -25.72 -40.84
N VAL A 132 -5.79 -26.58 -40.97
CA VAL A 132 -6.58 -27.09 -39.82
C VAL A 132 -5.78 -27.99 -38.87
N HIS A 133 -4.57 -28.42 -39.24
CA HIS A 133 -3.68 -29.20 -38.39
C HIS A 133 -2.61 -28.33 -37.69
N LYS A 134 -2.49 -27.05 -38.04
CA LYS A 134 -1.48 -26.14 -37.47
C LYS A 134 -1.69 -26.02 -35.95
N GLY A 135 -0.60 -26.12 -35.19
CA GLY A 135 -0.62 -26.07 -33.72
C GLY A 135 -1.17 -27.31 -33.03
N ASN A 136 -1.74 -28.28 -33.76
CA ASN A 136 -2.28 -29.52 -33.19
C ASN A 136 -1.71 -30.78 -33.88
N PRO A 137 -0.61 -31.35 -33.37
CA PRO A 137 -0.03 -32.58 -33.90
C PRO A 137 -0.99 -33.76 -33.94
N LYS A 138 -1.96 -33.85 -33.03
CA LYS A 138 -2.93 -34.96 -32.96
C LYS A 138 -3.97 -34.94 -34.08
N ALA A 139 -4.12 -33.80 -34.76
CA ALA A 139 -4.95 -33.71 -35.97
C ALA A 139 -4.30 -34.40 -37.18
N CYS A 140 -3.00 -34.69 -37.12
CA CYS A 140 -2.31 -35.41 -38.19
C CYS A 140 -2.61 -36.90 -38.15
N GLY A 141 -3.17 -37.42 -39.25
CA GLY A 141 -3.29 -38.86 -39.48
C GLY A 141 -2.07 -39.45 -40.19
N GLN A 142 -2.17 -40.73 -40.55
CA GLN A 142 -1.10 -41.52 -41.18
C GLN A 142 -0.48 -40.84 -42.41
N LEU A 143 -1.30 -40.27 -43.30
CA LEU A 143 -0.82 -39.59 -44.50
C LEU A 143 0.07 -38.37 -44.22
N CYS A 144 -0.08 -37.73 -43.06
CA CYS A 144 0.80 -36.63 -42.65
C CYS A 144 2.12 -37.16 -42.10
N SER A 145 2.11 -38.32 -41.44
CA SER A 145 3.32 -38.98 -40.94
C SER A 145 4.20 -39.48 -42.06
N GLU A 146 3.62 -40.05 -43.11
CA GLU A 146 4.34 -40.53 -44.31
C GLU A 146 4.99 -39.39 -45.10
N ALA A 147 4.43 -38.19 -45.02
CA ALA A 147 4.98 -37.00 -45.68
C ALA A 147 6.15 -36.35 -44.91
N ARG A 148 6.57 -36.89 -43.75
CA ARG A 148 7.71 -36.34 -42.99
C ARG A 148 9.02 -36.67 -43.71
N VAL A 149 9.77 -35.62 -44.02
CA VAL A 149 11.16 -35.74 -44.47
C VAL A 149 12.02 -36.09 -43.25
N GLU A 150 12.71 -37.23 -43.30
CA GLU A 150 13.68 -37.67 -42.27
C GLU A 150 13.13 -37.79 -40.83
N GLY A 151 11.80 -37.87 -40.68
CA GLY A 151 11.15 -37.95 -39.36
C GLY A 151 11.19 -36.66 -38.53
N VAL A 152 11.74 -35.57 -39.07
CA VAL A 152 11.86 -34.28 -38.38
C VAL A 152 10.48 -33.64 -38.21
N THR A 153 10.25 -33.04 -37.04
CA THR A 153 9.03 -32.29 -36.73
C THR A 153 9.32 -30.80 -36.87
N GLU A 154 8.65 -30.13 -37.80
CA GLU A 154 8.81 -28.71 -38.04
C GLU A 154 7.89 -27.87 -37.14
N TYR A 155 8.42 -26.73 -36.70
CA TYR A 155 7.70 -25.72 -35.94
C TYR A 155 7.92 -24.36 -36.61
N GLU A 156 6.89 -23.53 -36.59
CA GLU A 156 7.02 -22.10 -36.83
C GLU A 156 7.35 -21.44 -35.50
N GLU A 157 8.43 -20.68 -35.48
CA GLU A 157 8.93 -20.01 -34.29
C GLU A 157 8.64 -18.52 -34.41
N GLU A 158 7.93 -17.97 -33.44
CA GLU A 158 7.60 -16.55 -33.36
C GLU A 158 8.15 -15.98 -32.06
N GLU A 159 8.99 -14.95 -32.16
CA GLU A 159 9.51 -14.22 -31.02
C GLU A 159 8.46 -13.21 -30.52
N VAL A 160 7.91 -13.49 -29.34
CA VAL A 160 6.91 -12.65 -28.67
C VAL A 160 7.53 -11.99 -27.44
N LEU A 161 7.35 -10.68 -27.34
CA LEU A 161 7.69 -9.96 -26.11
C LEU A 161 6.56 -10.15 -25.10
N LYS A 162 6.89 -10.79 -23.97
CA LYS A 162 5.99 -10.92 -22.82
C LYS A 162 6.44 -9.98 -21.72
N THR A 163 5.51 -9.18 -21.20
CA THR A 163 5.75 -8.27 -20.08
C THR A 163 4.98 -8.73 -18.87
N LEU A 164 5.69 -9.10 -17.81
CA LEU A 164 5.12 -9.31 -16.49
C LEU A 164 4.97 -7.94 -15.82
N VAL A 165 3.75 -7.63 -15.39
CA VAL A 165 3.44 -6.40 -14.67
C VAL A 165 3.03 -6.78 -13.26
N VAL A 166 3.85 -6.41 -12.28
CA VAL A 166 3.45 -6.51 -10.87
C VAL A 166 2.86 -5.18 -10.47
N ARG A 167 1.56 -5.15 -10.20
CA ARG A 167 0.86 -3.94 -9.76
C ARG A 167 0.64 -3.94 -8.26
N LYS A 168 0.68 -2.74 -7.70
CA LYS A 168 0.49 -2.46 -6.28
C LYS A 168 -0.43 -1.25 -6.16
N GLN A 169 -1.47 -1.37 -5.35
CA GLN A 169 -2.33 -0.26 -4.97
C GLN A 169 -2.23 -0.02 -3.47
N ILE A 170 -1.98 1.22 -3.09
CA ILE A 170 -1.87 1.64 -1.70
C ILE A 170 -3.25 2.06 -1.21
N ILE A 171 -3.70 1.44 -0.13
CA ILE A 171 -5.03 1.64 0.43
C ILE A 171 -4.86 2.22 1.83
N VAL A 172 -5.36 3.44 2.03
CA VAL A 172 -5.37 4.11 3.33
C VAL A 172 -6.75 3.94 3.97
N ASP A 173 -6.82 3.20 5.07
CA ASP A 173 -8.03 3.06 5.87
C ASP A 173 -8.17 4.25 6.83
N HIS A 174 -8.95 5.23 6.41
CA HIS A 174 -9.27 6.39 7.24
C HIS A 174 -10.03 6.01 8.53
N GLN A 175 -10.80 4.91 8.53
CA GLN A 175 -11.56 4.49 9.72
C GLN A 175 -10.64 4.02 10.84
N ALA A 176 -9.54 3.34 10.51
CA ALA A 176 -8.51 2.99 11.48
C ALA A 176 -7.93 4.22 12.21
N CYS A 177 -7.87 5.39 11.56
CA CYS A 177 -7.36 6.62 12.17
C CYS A 177 -8.36 7.35 13.09
N VAL A 178 -9.66 7.09 12.91
CA VAL A 178 -10.72 7.75 13.69
C VAL A 178 -11.35 6.83 14.73
N GLY A 179 -11.16 5.51 14.62
CA GLY A 179 -11.71 4.51 15.53
C GLY A 179 -11.34 4.74 17.00
N GLY A 180 -12.28 4.43 17.90
CA GLY A 180 -12.12 4.65 19.35
C GLY A 180 -12.25 6.12 19.80
N ARG A 181 -12.94 6.97 19.02
CA ARG A 181 -13.44 8.27 19.49
C ARG A 181 -14.62 8.13 20.43
N ASP A 182 -15.40 7.08 20.23
CA ASP A 182 -16.59 6.76 21.00
C ASP A 182 -16.18 5.71 22.04
N GLY A 183 -15.90 6.17 23.25
CA GLY A 183 -15.92 5.31 24.43
C GLY A 183 -17.27 5.53 25.11
N ASP A 184 -18.00 4.45 25.29
CA ASP A 184 -18.99 4.27 26.37
C ASP A 184 -20.13 5.29 26.44
N ASP A 185 -21.04 5.27 25.45
CA ASP A 185 -22.41 5.78 25.64
C ASP A 185 -23.47 4.72 25.29
N ASP A 186 -23.18 3.46 25.62
CA ASP A 186 -24.24 2.48 25.89
C ASP A 186 -24.45 2.46 27.41
N THR A 187 -24.96 3.56 27.96
CA THR A 187 -25.77 3.45 29.17
C THR A 187 -27.14 2.95 28.74
N ASN A 188 -27.49 1.77 29.26
CA ASN A 188 -28.83 1.20 29.20
C ASN A 188 -29.88 2.29 29.37
N ASP A 189 -30.80 2.39 28.41
CA ASP A 189 -32.16 2.84 28.69
C ASP A 189 -33.14 1.85 28.05
N ASP A 190 -34.02 1.38 28.93
CA ASP A 190 -35.24 0.54 28.81
C ASP A 190 -35.10 -1.00 28.67
#